data_AF-X6N743-F1
#
_entry.id   AF-X6N743-F1
#
_cell.length_a   1.000
_cell.length_b   1.000
_cell.length_c   1.000
_cell.angle_alpha   90.00
_cell.angle_beta   90.00
_cell.angle_gamma   90.00
#
_symmetry.space_group_name_H-M   'P 1'
#
loop_
_entity.id
_entity.type
_entity.pdbx_description
1 polymer ?
#
loop_
_entity_poly.entity_id
_entity_poly.type
_entity_poly.pdbx_seq_one_letter_code
_entity_poly.pdbx_strand_id
1 'polypeptide(L)'
;MFYPFFFFNVLPFFFFSAAQKKKNLIGILRADAMDILQTMAKYPDVFIDHMLVEELDIQPVDDDESAIKNGLVTMSSFMVFGVVPLLAYVITLPINFPDYNPTFLISIILTVLTLLLLGGIKGKMTESSIWKSAFFVMLNGVIAAAASYLIGFLLAQLINTQISLFFITSTHVLSLLSILKNLKRMLRNARVFSLKYVYC
;
A
#
# COMPACT_ATOMS: atom_id res chain seq x y z
N MET A 1 -12.21 -21.10 5.94
CA MET A 1 -13.16 -22.23 5.80
C MET A 1 -12.73 -23.14 4.64
N PHE A 2 -11.56 -23.77 4.72
CA PHE A 2 -11.10 -24.73 3.71
C PHE A 2 -10.02 -25.67 4.26
N TYR A 3 -10.33 -26.41 5.33
CA TYR A 3 -9.57 -27.62 5.68
C TYR A 3 -10.55 -28.62 6.31
N PRO A 4 -10.90 -29.69 5.58
CA PRO A 4 -10.98 -30.96 6.28
C PRO A 4 -10.38 -32.13 5.48
N PHE A 5 -10.08 -33.20 6.19
CA PHE A 5 -9.88 -34.59 5.74
C PHE A 5 -8.46 -35.15 5.59
N PHE A 6 -7.45 -34.41 5.11
CA PHE A 6 -6.12 -35.02 4.92
C PHE A 6 -5.26 -35.10 6.20
N PHE A 7 -5.60 -34.31 7.24
CA PHE A 7 -4.79 -34.20 8.46
C PHE A 7 -4.99 -35.37 9.45
N PHE A 8 -6.16 -36.01 9.49
CA PHE A 8 -6.49 -36.90 10.62
C PHE A 8 -5.80 -38.28 10.61
N ASN A 9 -5.30 -38.76 9.46
CA ASN A 9 -4.79 -40.13 9.33
C ASN A 9 -3.25 -40.23 9.19
N VAL A 10 -2.55 -39.11 8.99
CA VAL A 10 -1.08 -39.07 8.81
C VAL A 10 -0.37 -38.33 9.96
N LEU A 11 -1.12 -37.53 10.73
CA LEU A 11 -0.61 -36.78 11.88
C LEU A 11 0.11 -37.61 12.94
N PRO A 12 -0.39 -38.76 13.40
CA PRO A 12 0.29 -39.49 14.47
C PRO A 12 1.68 -39.99 14.05
N PHE A 13 1.90 -40.28 12.76
CA PHE A 13 3.19 -40.76 12.25
C PHE A 13 4.20 -39.62 12.03
N PHE A 14 3.75 -38.47 11.49
CA PHE A 14 4.62 -37.31 11.28
C PHE A 14 5.02 -36.65 12.60
N PHE A 15 4.11 -36.59 13.58
CA PHE A 15 4.38 -36.05 14.93
C PHE A 15 5.37 -36.91 15.72
N PHE A 16 5.35 -38.24 15.57
CA PHE A 16 6.31 -39.13 16.25
C PHE A 16 7.76 -38.89 15.76
N SER A 17 7.95 -38.54 14.49
CA SER A 17 9.27 -38.22 13.94
C SER A 17 9.80 -36.86 14.43
N ALA A 18 8.93 -35.85 14.61
CA ALA A 18 9.32 -34.55 15.16
C ALA A 18 9.68 -34.65 16.66
N ALA A 19 8.91 -35.41 17.45
CA ALA A 19 9.20 -35.65 18.86
C ALA A 19 10.54 -36.38 19.09
N GLN A 20 10.94 -37.30 18.21
CA GLN A 20 12.27 -37.94 18.31
C GLN A 20 13.42 -36.99 17.96
N LYS A 21 13.21 -36.00 17.09
CA LYS A 21 14.26 -35.05 16.68
C LYS A 21 14.67 -34.11 17.82
N LYS A 22 13.73 -33.72 18.70
CA LYS A 22 13.99 -32.84 19.86
C LYS A 22 14.46 -33.60 21.12
N LYS A 23 14.35 -34.94 21.15
CA LYS A 23 14.82 -35.80 22.26
C LYS A 23 16.32 -35.64 22.55
N ASN A 24 17.13 -35.34 21.53
CA ASN A 24 18.57 -35.09 21.70
C ASN A 24 18.88 -33.67 22.23
N LEU A 25 17.88 -32.81 22.37
CA LEU A 25 18.04 -31.40 22.76
C LEU A 25 17.73 -31.13 24.24
N ILE A 26 16.92 -31.97 24.91
CA ILE A 26 16.38 -31.70 26.26
C ILE A 26 16.97 -32.64 27.34
N GLY A 27 17.78 -33.64 26.98
CA GLY A 27 18.53 -34.44 27.98
C GLY A 27 17.67 -35.28 28.95
N ILE A 28 16.39 -35.49 28.64
CA ILE A 28 15.42 -36.22 29.48
C ILE A 28 15.50 -37.73 29.28
N LEU A 29 15.29 -38.49 30.36
CA LEU A 29 15.27 -39.96 30.35
C LEU A 29 14.11 -40.47 29.49
N ARG A 30 14.33 -41.59 28.77
CA ARG A 30 13.33 -42.15 27.84
C ARG A 30 11.99 -42.49 28.51
N ALA A 31 12.02 -42.94 29.76
CA ALA A 31 10.81 -43.29 30.51
C ALA A 31 9.97 -42.04 30.79
N ASP A 32 10.60 -41.00 31.35
CA ASP A 32 9.94 -39.73 31.68
C ASP A 32 9.35 -39.05 30.43
N ALA A 33 10.08 -39.07 29.32
CA ALA A 33 9.59 -38.51 28.05
C ALA A 33 8.33 -39.24 27.54
N MET A 34 8.23 -40.56 27.75
CA MET A 34 7.05 -41.33 27.36
C MET A 34 5.85 -41.03 28.26
N ASP A 35 6.07 -40.86 29.56
CA ASP A 35 5.00 -40.49 30.51
C ASP A 35 4.44 -39.10 30.23
N ILE A 36 5.32 -38.13 29.94
CA ILE A 36 4.91 -36.77 29.53
C ILE A 36 4.07 -36.85 28.26
N LEU A 37 4.56 -37.57 27.25
CA LEU A 37 3.90 -37.66 25.95
C LEU A 37 2.56 -38.41 26.03
N GLN A 38 2.47 -39.47 26.85
CA GLN A 38 1.20 -40.16 27.12
C GLN A 38 0.21 -39.29 27.90
N THR A 39 0.69 -38.45 28.81
CA THR A 39 -0.15 -37.54 29.57
C THR A 39 -0.67 -36.41 28.68
N MET A 40 0.19 -35.83 27.83
CA MET A 40 -0.19 -34.81 26.85
C MET A 40 -1.13 -35.36 25.77
N ALA A 41 -0.94 -36.62 25.34
CA ALA A 41 -1.82 -37.26 24.34
C ALA A 41 -3.28 -37.42 24.80
N LYS A 42 -3.56 -37.33 26.11
CA LYS A 42 -4.94 -37.29 26.63
C LYS A 42 -5.66 -35.96 26.35
N TYR A 43 -4.91 -34.89 26.08
CA TYR A 43 -5.40 -33.53 25.86
C TYR A 43 -4.92 -33.02 24.50
N PRO A 44 -5.58 -33.42 23.39
CA PRO A 44 -5.09 -33.15 22.04
C PRO A 44 -4.98 -31.66 21.71
N ASP A 45 -5.90 -30.83 22.21
CA ASP A 45 -5.90 -29.38 21.92
C ASP A 45 -4.66 -28.70 22.49
N VAL A 46 -4.36 -28.94 23.78
CA VAL A 46 -3.16 -28.42 24.46
C VAL A 46 -1.87 -28.94 23.80
N PHE A 47 -1.87 -30.18 23.33
CA PHE A 47 -0.72 -30.77 22.64
C PHE A 47 -0.48 -30.13 21.27
N ILE A 48 -1.55 -29.82 20.52
CA ILE A 48 -1.46 -29.11 19.24
C ILE A 48 -0.98 -27.69 19.45
N ASP A 49 -1.52 -26.96 20.43
CA ASP A 49 -1.09 -25.59 20.75
C ASP A 49 0.40 -25.53 21.14
N HIS A 50 0.83 -26.47 21.98
CA HIS A 50 2.23 -26.58 22.36
C HIS A 50 3.15 -26.83 21.15
N MET A 51 2.74 -27.71 20.22
CA MET A 51 3.50 -27.93 18.98
C MET A 51 3.47 -26.71 18.05
N LEU A 52 2.35 -25.98 18.00
CA LEU A 52 2.21 -24.77 17.19
C LEU A 52 3.21 -23.70 17.64
N VAL A 53 3.37 -23.53 18.95
CA VAL A 53 4.35 -22.59 19.52
C VAL A 53 5.77 -23.12 19.38
N GLU A 54 6.04 -24.37 19.75
CA GLU A 54 7.41 -24.88 19.86
C GLU A 54 8.07 -25.30 18.53
N GLU A 55 7.27 -25.68 17.53
CA GLU A 55 7.78 -26.14 16.22
C GLU A 55 7.58 -25.08 15.13
N LEU A 56 6.44 -24.38 15.14
CA LEU A 56 6.10 -23.40 14.11
C LEU A 56 6.37 -21.96 14.55
N ASP A 57 6.63 -21.70 15.84
CA ASP A 57 6.75 -20.34 16.42
C ASP A 57 5.52 -19.47 16.12
N ILE A 58 4.36 -20.10 15.98
CA ILE A 58 3.08 -19.44 15.74
C ILE A 58 2.31 -19.43 17.06
N GLN A 59 1.85 -18.25 17.45
CA GLN A 59 0.94 -18.15 18.59
C GLN A 59 -0.47 -18.63 18.18
N PRO A 60 -1.12 -19.48 18.98
CA PRO A 60 -2.48 -19.89 18.71
C PRO A 60 -3.39 -18.65 18.67
N VAL A 61 -4.29 -18.62 17.70
CA VAL A 61 -5.23 -17.50 17.56
C VAL A 61 -6.32 -17.67 18.60
N ASP A 62 -6.53 -16.68 19.45
CA ASP A 62 -7.64 -16.68 20.39
C ASP A 62 -8.97 -16.72 19.64
N ASP A 63 -9.90 -17.59 20.06
CA ASP A 63 -11.21 -17.75 19.42
C ASP A 63 -12.05 -16.46 19.40
N ASP A 64 -11.73 -15.51 20.29
CA ASP A 64 -12.39 -14.20 20.40
C ASP A 64 -11.88 -13.17 19.36
N GLU A 65 -10.73 -13.42 18.73
CA GLU A 65 -10.15 -12.54 17.71
C GLU A 65 -10.76 -12.78 16.32
N SER A 66 -11.73 -11.95 15.97
CA SER A 66 -12.29 -11.94 14.61
C SER A 66 -11.47 -11.07 13.67
N ALA A 67 -10.97 -11.66 12.58
CA ALA A 67 -10.30 -10.94 11.50
C ALA A 67 -11.13 -9.77 10.94
N ILE A 68 -12.46 -9.90 10.90
CA ILE A 68 -13.37 -8.85 10.44
C ILE A 68 -13.36 -7.67 11.41
N LYS A 69 -13.39 -7.92 12.72
CA LYS A 69 -13.33 -6.86 13.74
C LYS A 69 -11.99 -6.13 13.65
N ASN A 70 -10.88 -6.85 13.58
CA ASN A 70 -9.55 -6.26 13.46
C ASN A 70 -9.43 -5.42 12.18
N GLY A 71 -9.90 -5.92 11.04
CA GLY A 71 -9.94 -5.17 9.78
C GLY A 71 -10.77 -3.88 9.86
N LEU A 72 -11.95 -3.92 10.47
CA LEU A 72 -12.81 -2.73 10.67
C LEU A 72 -12.15 -1.69 11.58
N VAL A 73 -11.48 -2.13 12.65
CA VAL A 73 -10.74 -1.24 13.56
C VAL A 73 -9.56 -0.58 12.83
N THR A 74 -8.80 -1.34 12.04
CA THR A 74 -7.68 -0.79 11.26
C THR A 74 -8.15 0.19 10.18
N MET A 75 -9.21 -0.14 9.44
CA MET A 75 -9.78 0.72 8.40
C MET A 75 -10.30 2.04 8.99
N SER A 76 -11.07 1.97 10.07
CA SER A 76 -11.59 3.17 10.74
C SER A 76 -10.48 4.05 11.30
N SER A 77 -9.45 3.44 11.91
CA SER A 77 -8.26 4.16 12.40
C SER A 77 -7.55 4.89 11.27
N PHE A 78 -7.26 4.22 10.15
CA PHE A 78 -6.61 4.85 9.00
C PHE A 78 -7.44 5.99 8.40
N MET A 79 -8.78 5.85 8.36
CA MET A 79 -9.65 6.89 7.86
C MET A 79 -9.63 8.14 8.75
N VAL A 80 -9.72 7.96 10.08
CA VAL A 80 -9.68 9.08 11.02
C VAL A 80 -8.34 9.81 10.97
N PHE A 81 -7.22 9.09 11.04
CA PHE A 81 -5.88 9.71 11.03
C PHE A 81 -5.50 10.26 9.64
N GLY A 82 -5.93 9.62 8.55
CA GLY A 82 -5.66 10.05 7.18
C GLY A 82 -6.42 11.30 6.76
N VAL A 83 -7.59 11.55 7.35
CA VAL A 83 -8.40 12.75 7.08
C VAL A 83 -7.81 14.00 7.72
N VAL A 84 -7.04 13.88 8.81
CA VAL A 84 -6.50 15.05 9.53
C VAL A 84 -5.77 16.06 8.63
N PRO A 85 -4.75 15.69 7.83
CA PRO A 85 -4.09 16.65 6.93
C PRO A 85 -5.03 17.22 5.86
N LEU A 86 -6.01 16.43 5.39
CA LEU A 86 -7.00 16.88 4.41
C LEU A 86 -7.97 17.92 4.99
N LEU A 87 -8.27 17.85 6.30
CA LEU A 87 -9.12 18.85 6.95
C LEU A 87 -8.52 20.25 6.85
N ALA A 88 -7.19 20.39 6.83
CA ALA A 88 -6.55 21.68 6.61
C ALA A 88 -7.02 22.32 5.30
N TYR A 89 -7.12 21.53 4.23
CA TYR A 89 -7.63 22.00 2.93
C TYR A 89 -9.13 22.28 2.97
N VAL A 90 -9.93 21.40 3.58
CA VAL A 90 -11.39 21.58 3.64
C VAL A 90 -11.78 22.87 4.38
N ILE A 91 -11.08 23.19 5.46
CA ILE A 91 -11.35 24.36 6.29
C ILE A 91 -10.87 25.65 5.62
N THR A 92 -9.79 25.60 4.84
CA THR A 92 -9.25 26.79 4.17
C THR A 92 -9.89 27.08 2.81
N LEU A 93 -10.62 26.13 2.21
CA LEU A 93 -11.36 26.33 0.95
C LEU A 93 -12.25 27.60 0.91
N PRO A 94 -13.09 27.90 1.93
CA PRO A 94 -13.92 29.11 1.91
C PRO A 94 -13.15 30.40 2.22
N ILE A 95 -11.87 30.31 2.61
CA ILE A 95 -11.04 31.45 3.01
C ILE A 95 -10.22 31.92 1.81
N ASN A 96 -10.56 33.07 1.24
CA ASN A 96 -9.76 33.68 0.20
C ASN A 96 -8.52 34.35 0.81
N PHE A 97 -7.34 33.81 0.52
CA PHE A 97 -6.07 34.44 0.84
C PHE A 97 -5.56 35.23 -0.37
N PRO A 98 -5.51 36.58 -0.33
CA PRO A 98 -5.17 37.39 -1.49
C PRO A 98 -3.70 37.33 -1.91
N ASP A 99 -2.76 37.15 -0.96
CA ASP A 99 -1.32 37.24 -1.23
C ASP A 99 -0.54 35.94 -1.02
N TYR A 100 -0.92 35.14 -0.02
CA TYR A 100 -0.20 33.93 0.35
C TYR A 100 -1.17 32.86 0.82
N ASN A 101 -1.08 31.64 0.28
CA ASN A 101 -1.93 30.53 0.69
C ASN A 101 -1.22 29.66 1.75
N PRO A 102 -1.51 29.83 3.07
CA PRO A 102 -0.86 29.08 4.14
C PRO A 102 -1.32 27.63 4.25
N THR A 103 -2.32 27.20 3.45
CA THR A 103 -2.96 25.89 3.58
C THR A 103 -1.95 24.74 3.55
N PHE A 104 -0.95 24.83 2.68
CA PHE A 104 0.09 23.80 2.57
C PHE A 104 0.93 23.71 3.84
N LEU A 105 1.35 24.84 4.42
CA LEU A 105 2.10 24.86 5.68
C LEU A 105 1.26 24.34 6.85
N ILE A 106 -0.01 24.74 6.92
CA ILE A 106 -0.94 24.26 7.96
C ILE A 106 -1.07 22.74 7.87
N SER A 107 -1.25 22.20 6.66
CA SER A 107 -1.30 20.74 6.43
C SER A 107 -0.02 20.03 6.86
N ILE A 108 1.15 20.58 6.58
CA ILE A 108 2.43 20.01 7.01
C ILE A 108 2.50 19.95 8.54
N ILE A 109 2.20 21.06 9.22
CA ILE A 109 2.25 21.14 10.68
C ILE A 109 1.28 20.12 11.30
N LEU A 110 0.06 20.03 10.76
CA LEU A 110 -0.93 19.04 11.21
C LEU A 110 -0.43 17.60 11.00
N THR A 111 0.19 17.31 9.87
CA THR A 111 0.76 15.97 9.56
C THR A 111 1.89 15.62 10.52
N VAL A 112 2.78 16.57 10.83
CA VAL A 112 3.87 16.34 11.77
C VAL A 112 3.33 16.07 13.17
N LEU A 113 2.34 16.85 13.62
CA LEU A 113 1.69 16.64 14.91
C LEU A 113 0.99 15.28 14.98
N THR A 114 0.27 14.86 13.94
CA THR A 114 -0.39 13.54 13.93
C THR A 114 0.60 12.40 13.96
N LEU A 115 1.71 12.48 13.21
CA LEU A 115 2.75 11.44 13.23
C LEU A 115 3.48 11.36 14.57
N LEU A 116 3.74 12.50 15.22
CA LEU A 116 4.34 12.52 16.56
C LEU A 116 3.39 11.91 17.60
N LEU A 117 2.09 12.24 17.55
CA LEU A 117 1.09 11.64 18.43
C LEU A 117 0.97 10.13 18.20
N LEU A 118 0.87 9.70 16.94
CA LEU A 118 0.75 8.29 16.58
C LEU A 118 1.98 7.50 17.01
N GLY A 119 3.18 8.02 16.76
CA GLY A 119 4.42 7.38 17.20
C GLY A 119 4.61 7.40 18.72
N GLY A 120 4.05 8.40 19.42
CA GLY A 120 4.01 8.44 20.88
C GLY A 120 3.08 7.38 21.49
N ILE A 121 1.87 7.24 20.94
CA ILE A 121 0.92 6.17 21.31
C ILE A 121 1.55 4.80 21.07
N LYS A 122 2.15 4.60 19.89
CA LYS A 122 2.89 3.39 19.55
C LYS A 122 3.97 3.11 20.60
N GLY A 123 4.78 4.09 20.95
CA GLY A 123 5.88 3.95 21.92
C GLY A 123 5.38 3.49 23.28
N LYS A 124 4.26 4.07 23.75
CA LYS A 124 3.62 3.67 25.01
C LYS A 124 3.11 2.22 24.97
N MET A 125 2.54 1.77 23.85
CA MET A 125 1.99 0.41 23.72
C MET A 125 3.08 -0.67 23.63
N THR A 126 4.21 -0.37 23.00
CA THR A 126 5.33 -1.32 22.83
C THR A 126 6.40 -1.24 23.93
N GLU A 127 6.09 -0.61 25.08
CA GLU A 127 7.03 -0.39 26.20
C GLU A 127 8.38 0.25 25.80
N SER A 128 8.40 0.98 24.69
CA SER A 128 9.59 1.66 24.18
C SER A 128 9.58 3.13 24.62
N SER A 129 10.73 3.79 24.56
CA SER A 129 10.79 5.23 24.83
C SER A 129 9.90 6.00 23.84
N ILE A 130 8.87 6.67 24.37
CA ILE A 130 7.85 7.43 23.62
C ILE A 130 8.49 8.40 22.60
N TRP A 131 9.50 9.15 23.03
CA TRP A 131 10.18 10.14 22.18
C TRP A 131 10.94 9.51 21.01
N LYS A 132 11.65 8.40 21.23
CA LYS A 132 12.37 7.73 20.12
C LYS A 132 11.36 7.17 19.11
N SER A 133 10.30 6.52 19.59
CA SER A 133 9.25 6.00 18.71
C SER A 133 8.57 7.10 17.89
N ALA A 134 8.19 8.21 18.52
CA ALA A 134 7.60 9.37 17.84
C ALA A 134 8.52 9.92 16.74
N PHE A 135 9.81 10.09 17.04
CA PHE A 135 10.79 10.59 16.08
C PHE A 135 11.00 9.63 14.90
N PHE A 136 11.09 8.32 15.16
CA PHE A 136 11.22 7.31 14.10
C PHE A 136 10.00 7.27 13.17
N VAL A 137 8.80 7.40 13.72
CA VAL A 137 7.56 7.44 12.91
C VAL A 137 7.50 8.71 12.07
N MET A 138 7.81 9.87 12.66
CA MET A 138 7.87 11.14 11.95
C MET A 138 8.90 11.09 10.81
N LEU A 139 10.11 10.61 11.07
CA LEU A 139 11.19 10.55 10.08
C LEU A 139 10.83 9.62 8.91
N ASN A 140 10.26 8.45 9.18
CA ASN A 140 9.74 7.57 8.13
C ASN A 140 8.64 8.24 7.30
N GLY A 141 7.73 8.97 7.95
CA GLY A 141 6.69 9.72 7.27
C GLY A 141 7.25 10.82 6.36
N VAL A 142 8.27 11.56 6.81
CA VAL A 142 8.94 12.58 5.99
C VAL A 142 9.65 11.96 4.78
N ILE A 143 10.34 10.83 4.95
CA ILE A 143 10.98 10.13 3.84
C ILE A 143 9.93 9.66 2.81
N ALA A 144 8.83 9.08 3.29
CA ALA A 144 7.74 8.64 2.42
C ALA A 144 7.09 9.81 1.67
N ALA A 145 6.84 10.93 2.36
CA ALA A 145 6.29 12.14 1.75
C ALA A 145 7.24 12.73 0.70
N ALA A 146 8.54 12.79 1.00
CA ALA A 146 9.55 13.26 0.06
C ALA A 146 9.64 12.35 -1.18
N ALA A 147 9.61 11.03 -1.00
CA ALA A 147 9.59 10.07 -2.09
C ALA A 147 8.33 10.22 -2.97
N SER A 148 7.16 10.34 -2.35
CA SER A 148 5.89 10.55 -3.06
C SER A 148 5.90 11.87 -3.84
N TYR A 149 6.42 12.95 -3.25
CA TYR A 149 6.53 14.25 -3.92
C TYR A 149 7.49 14.18 -5.11
N LEU A 150 8.65 13.53 -4.95
CA LEU A 150 9.64 13.38 -6.02
C LEU A 150 9.06 12.58 -7.20
N ILE A 151 8.38 11.48 -6.93
CA ILE A 151 7.71 10.68 -7.97
C ILE A 151 6.65 11.54 -8.67
N GLY A 152 5.81 12.24 -7.92
CA GLY A 152 4.79 13.14 -8.49
C GLY A 152 5.40 14.25 -9.36
N PHE A 153 6.51 14.84 -8.92
CA PHE A 153 7.24 15.86 -9.66
C PHE A 153 7.83 15.31 -10.97
N LEU A 154 8.48 14.13 -10.92
CA LEU A 154 9.03 13.49 -12.12
C LEU A 154 7.93 13.12 -13.12
N LEU A 155 6.81 12.59 -12.64
CA LEU A 155 5.65 12.30 -13.49
C LEU A 155 5.11 13.57 -14.14
N ALA A 156 4.98 14.67 -13.38
CA ALA A 156 4.50 15.94 -13.91
C ALA A 156 5.40 16.47 -15.04
N GLN A 157 6.73 16.37 -14.89
CA GLN A 157 7.68 16.77 -15.93
C GLN A 157 7.58 15.88 -17.18
N LEU A 158 7.46 14.57 -17.00
CA LEU A 158 7.31 13.62 -18.11
C LEU A 158 6.02 13.89 -18.89
N ILE A 159 4.90 14.05 -18.17
CA ILE A 159 3.58 14.30 -18.76
C ILE A 159 3.57 15.64 -19.49
N ASN A 160 4.14 16.70 -18.92
CA ASN A 160 4.19 18.02 -19.57
C ASN A 160 4.98 17.98 -20.89
N THR A 161 6.10 17.26 -20.91
CA THR A 161 6.93 17.08 -22.13
C THR A 161 6.16 16.32 -23.21
N GLN A 162 5.45 15.25 -22.84
CA GLN A 162 4.65 14.44 -23.76
C GLN A 162 3.45 15.22 -24.33
N ILE A 163 2.74 15.96 -23.48
CA ILE A 163 1.58 16.78 -23.89
C ILE A 163 2.02 17.88 -24.85
N SER A 164 3.15 18.55 -24.58
CA SER A 164 3.69 19.58 -25.46
C SER A 164 4.05 19.02 -26.86
N LEU A 165 4.72 17.86 -26.92
CA LEU A 165 5.04 17.17 -28.18
C LEU A 165 3.79 16.73 -28.96
N PHE A 166 2.76 16.24 -28.27
CA PHE A 166 1.49 15.85 -28.88
C PHE A 166 0.76 17.06 -29.48
N PHE A 167 0.69 18.19 -28.77
CA PHE A 167 0.09 19.42 -29.28
C PHE A 167 0.85 19.98 -30.49
N ILE A 168 2.19 19.98 -30.47
CA ILE A 168 3.01 20.42 -31.61
C ILE A 168 2.73 19.54 -32.85
N THR A 169 2.69 18.22 -32.68
CA THR A 169 2.42 17.29 -33.79
C THR A 169 1.00 17.49 -34.35
N SER A 170 0.01 17.67 -33.47
CA SER A 170 -1.39 17.86 -33.87
C SER A 170 -1.59 19.16 -34.66
N THR A 171 -0.98 20.27 -34.22
CA THR A 171 -1.01 21.55 -34.96
C THR A 171 -0.32 21.46 -36.32
N HIS A 172 0.83 20.78 -36.42
CA HIS A 172 1.53 20.57 -37.69
C HIS A 172 0.72 19.74 -38.69
N VAL A 173 0.04 18.67 -38.23
CA VAL A 173 -0.81 17.83 -39.08
C VAL A 173 -2.02 18.61 -39.61
N LEU A 174 -2.67 19.42 -38.76
CA LEU A 174 -3.79 20.27 -39.16
C LEU A 174 -3.37 21.35 -40.17
N SER A 175 -2.20 21.98 -39.97
CA SER A 175 -1.64 22.96 -40.92
C SER A 175 -1.36 22.32 -42.28
N LEU A 176 -0.72 21.13 -42.29
CA LEU A 176 -0.43 20.38 -43.51
C LEU A 176 -1.70 19.96 -44.26
N LEU A 177 -2.72 19.49 -43.54
CA LEU A 177 -4.03 19.14 -44.12
C LEU A 177 -4.73 20.37 -44.72
N SER A 178 -4.61 21.53 -44.08
CA SER A 178 -5.16 22.78 -44.59
C SER A 178 -4.46 23.23 -45.88
N ILE A 179 -3.13 23.13 -45.92
CA ILE A 179 -2.31 23.41 -47.12
C ILE A 179 -2.68 22.44 -48.26
N LEU A 180 -2.78 21.13 -47.99
CA LEU A 180 -3.16 20.13 -48.98
C LEU A 180 -4.59 20.34 -49.50
N LYS A 181 -5.55 20.70 -48.63
CA LYS A 181 -6.91 21.05 -49.04
C LYS A 181 -6.91 22.28 -49.94
N ASN A 182 -6.10 23.30 -49.62
CA ASN A 182 -6.01 24.52 -50.41
C ASN A 182 -5.35 24.27 -51.78
N LEU A 183 -4.27 23.49 -51.81
CA LEU A 183 -3.58 23.07 -53.04
C LEU A 183 -4.51 22.25 -53.95
N LYS A 184 -5.27 21.29 -53.38
CA LYS A 184 -6.25 20.50 -54.13
C LYS A 184 -7.39 21.36 -54.67
N ARG A 185 -7.76 22.44 -53.97
CA ARG A 185 -8.75 23.41 -54.45
C ARG A 185 -8.19 24.25 -55.60
N MET A 186 -6.94 24.71 -55.51
CA MET A 186 -6.27 25.42 -56.62
C MET A 186 -6.10 24.54 -57.86
N LEU A 187 -5.66 23.29 -57.72
CA LEU A 187 -5.53 22.35 -58.85
C LEU A 187 -6.88 22.06 -59.52
N ARG A 188 -7.96 21.96 -58.74
CA ARG A 188 -9.31 21.80 -59.28
C ARG A 188 -9.73 23.04 -60.08
N ASN A 189 -9.44 24.24 -59.57
CA ASN A 189 -9.77 25.49 -60.25
C ASN A 189 -8.94 25.69 -61.53
N ALA A 190 -7.64 25.37 -61.49
CA ALA A 190 -6.75 25.41 -62.64
C ALA A 190 -7.16 24.42 -63.75
N ARG A 191 -7.60 23.21 -63.38
CA ARG A 191 -8.12 22.23 -64.35
C ARG A 191 -9.41 22.70 -65.02
N VAL A 192 -10.32 23.33 -64.28
CA VAL A 192 -11.54 23.95 -64.83
C VAL A 192 -11.20 25.12 -65.76
N PHE A 193 -10.18 25.92 -65.43
CA PHE A 193 -9.74 27.04 -66.27
C PHE A 193 -9.10 26.56 -67.58
N SER A 194 -8.27 25.51 -67.51
CA SER A 194 -7.64 24.90 -68.70
C SER A 194 -8.67 24.26 -69.65
N LEU A 195 -9.73 23.62 -69.12
CA LEU A 195 -10.84 23.11 -69.93
C LEU A 195 -11.66 24.23 -70.60
N LYS A 196 -11.70 25.43 -70.03
CA LYS A 196 -12.46 26.55 -70.62
C LYS A 196 -11.72 27.22 -71.79
N TYR A 197 -10.40 27.13 -71.83
CA TYR A 197 -9.55 27.74 -72.87
C TYR A 197 -9.34 26.84 -74.11
N VAL A 198 -9.54 25.52 -73.99
CA VAL A 198 -9.36 24.55 -75.09
C VAL A 198 -10.61 24.42 -75.98
N TYR A 199 -11.78 24.88 -75.52
CA TYR A 199 -13.07 24.78 -76.23
C TYR A 199 -13.61 26.13 -76.74
N CYS A 200 -12.75 27.12 -76.92
CA CYS A 200 -13.02 28.35 -77.68
C CYS A 200 -12.04 28.41 -78.85
#